data_AF-A0A081N7K3-F1
#
_entry.id   AF-A0A081N7K3-F1
#
_cell.length_a   1.000
_cell.length_b   1.000
_cell.length_c   1.000
_cell.angle_alpha   90.00
_cell.angle_beta   90.00
_cell.angle_gamma   90.00
#
_symmetry.space_group_name_H-M   'P 1'
#
loop_
_entity.id
_entity.type
_entity.pdbx_description
1 polymer ?
#
loop_
_entity_poly.entity_id
_entity_poly.type
_entity_poly.pdbx_seq_one_letter_code
_entity_poly.pdbx_strand_id
1 'polypeptide(L)'
;MVMTLCLMVYAAIQHRIRYELKKQSRTFPDMKKKPAQNPTGRWVFLCFEGIYLLTPSSTERYVIGISESQETILSILGPTYQSIYS
;
A
#
# COMPACT_ATOMS: atom_id res chain seq x y z
N MET A 1 -3.97 -17.55 21.24
CA MET A 1 -4.48 -16.15 21.15
C MET A 1 -3.68 -15.24 20.19
N VAL A 2 -2.45 -15.59 19.79
CA VAL A 2 -1.68 -14.77 18.82
C VAL A 2 -2.29 -14.80 17.41
N MET A 3 -2.72 -15.97 16.93
CA MET A 3 -3.27 -16.14 15.57
C MET A 3 -4.50 -15.26 15.29
N THR A 4 -5.43 -15.17 16.25
CA THR A 4 -6.66 -14.37 16.11
C THR A 4 -6.37 -12.87 16.08
N LEU A 5 -5.39 -12.41 16.88
CA LEU A 5 -4.94 -11.01 16.87
C LEU A 5 -4.32 -10.65 15.52
N CYS A 6 -3.44 -11.50 14.98
CA CYS A 6 -2.84 -11.29 13.67
C CYS A 6 -3.89 -11.19 12.56
N LEU A 7 -4.91 -12.07 12.58
CA LEU A 7 -6.01 -12.03 11.62
C LEU A 7 -6.85 -10.75 11.75
N MET A 8 -7.10 -10.30 12.99
CA MET A 8 -7.83 -9.06 13.25
C MET A 8 -7.08 -7.85 12.71
N VAL A 9 -5.77 -7.75 12.96
CA VAL A 9 -4.93 -6.66 12.42
C VAL A 9 -4.92 -6.70 10.90
N TYR A 10 -4.74 -7.88 10.30
CA TYR A 10 -4.79 -8.05 8.85
C TYR A 10 -6.13 -7.59 8.26
N ALA A 11 -7.25 -8.03 8.86
CA ALA A 11 -8.59 -7.66 8.43
C ALA A 11 -8.86 -6.16 8.59
N ALA A 12 -8.39 -5.55 9.69
CA ALA A 12 -8.53 -4.13 9.95
C ALA A 12 -7.80 -3.28 8.89
N ILE A 13 -6.56 -3.65 8.54
CA ILE A 13 -5.79 -2.96 7.49
C ILE A 13 -6.48 -3.11 6.13
N GLN A 14 -6.89 -4.33 5.78
CA GLN A 14 -7.60 -4.59 4.53
C GLN A 14 -8.91 -3.81 4.44
N HIS A 15 -9.67 -3.75 5.54
CA HIS A 15 -10.91 -2.97 5.61
C HIS A 15 -10.63 -1.47 5.43
N ARG A 16 -9.63 -0.91 6.11
CA ARG A 16 -9.26 0.51 6.00
C ARG A 16 -8.90 0.90 4.58
N ILE A 17 -8.09 0.08 3.88
CA ILE A 17 -7.72 0.34 2.48
C ILE A 17 -8.95 0.35 1.57
N ARG A 18 -9.85 -0.63 1.71
CA ARG A 18 -11.09 -0.70 0.91
C ARG A 18 -12.04 0.46 1.20
N TYR A 19 -12.15 0.84 2.47
CA TYR A 19 -12.98 1.96 2.90
C TYR A 19 -12.52 3.28 2.27
N GLU A 20 -11.23 3.57 2.34
CA GLU A 20 -10.67 4.80 1.77
C GLU A 20 -10.69 4.79 0.22
N LEU A 21 -10.44 3.65 -0.42
CA LEU A 21 -10.61 3.49 -1.88
C LEU A 21 -12.04 3.83 -2.32
N LYS A 22 -13.04 3.31 -1.59
CA LYS A 22 -14.45 3.57 -1.88
C LYS A 22 -14.83 5.02 -1.62
N LYS A 23 -14.33 5.62 -0.53
CA LYS A 23 -14.59 7.01 -0.15
C LYS A 23 -14.04 8.00 -1.18
N GLN A 24 -12.87 7.73 -1.75
CA GLN A 24 -12.23 8.59 -2.75
C GLN A 24 -12.56 8.18 -4.20
N SER A 25 -13.44 7.19 -4.39
CA SER A 25 -13.80 6.62 -5.70
C SER A 25 -12.61 6.21 -6.57
N ARG A 26 -11.51 5.82 -5.94
CA ARG A 26 -10.29 5.37 -6.63
C ARG A 26 -10.29 3.86 -6.79
N THR A 27 -9.58 3.39 -7.81
CA THR A 27 -9.44 1.96 -8.08
C THR A 27 -7.98 1.56 -7.96
N PHE A 28 -7.76 0.34 -7.49
CA PHE A 28 -6.45 -0.28 -7.44
C PHE A 28 -6.46 -1.50 -8.35
N PRO A 29 -5.42 -1.76 -9.16
CA PRO A 29 -5.38 -2.96 -9.98
C PRO A 29 -5.45 -4.20 -9.08
N ASP A 30 -6.31 -5.15 -9.41
CA ASP A 30 -6.33 -6.48 -8.79
C ASP A 30 -5.21 -7.37 -9.38
N MET A 31 -5.05 -8.61 -8.91
CA MET A 31 -4.03 -9.56 -9.41
C MET A 31 -4.12 -9.79 -10.93
N LYS A 32 -5.30 -9.54 -11.53
CA LYS A 32 -5.56 -9.63 -12.98
C LYS A 32 -5.37 -8.28 -13.71
N LYS A 33 -4.76 -7.28 -13.07
CA LYS A 33 -4.59 -5.89 -13.54
C LYS A 33 -5.89 -5.15 -13.85
N LYS A 34 -7.02 -5.62 -13.33
CA LYS A 34 -8.32 -4.95 -13.51
C LYS A 34 -8.53 -3.91 -12.42
N PRO A 35 -9.09 -2.72 -12.73
CA PRO A 35 -9.41 -1.74 -11.71
C PRO A 35 -10.46 -2.31 -10.75
N ALA A 36 -10.10 -2.46 -9.48
CA ALA A 36 -10.96 -3.00 -8.44
C ALA A 36 -10.94 -2.10 -7.20
N GLN A 37 -12.07 -2.04 -6.50
CA GLN A 37 -12.20 -1.32 -5.22
C GLN A 37 -12.05 -2.26 -4.01
N ASN A 38 -11.92 -3.57 -4.25
CA ASN A 38 -11.86 -4.60 -3.22
C ASN A 38 -10.54 -5.40 -3.25
N PRO A 39 -9.36 -4.77 -3.27
CA PRO A 39 -8.11 -5.52 -3.30
C PRO A 39 -7.97 -6.40 -2.05
N THR A 40 -7.23 -7.50 -2.18
CA THR A 40 -6.83 -8.31 -1.02
C THR A 40 -5.62 -7.68 -0.34
N GLY A 41 -5.54 -7.74 0.99
CA GLY A 41 -4.38 -7.21 1.71
C GLY A 41 -3.07 -7.81 1.21
N ARG A 42 -3.04 -9.12 1.00
CA ARG A 42 -1.91 -9.84 0.37
C ARG A 42 -1.46 -9.22 -0.95
N TRP A 43 -2.39 -8.91 -1.87
CA TRP A 43 -2.03 -8.33 -3.15
C TRP A 43 -1.48 -6.91 -2.99
N VAL A 44 -2.08 -6.10 -2.11
CA VAL A 44 -1.54 -4.78 -1.77
C VAL A 44 -0.10 -4.92 -1.28
N PHE A 45 0.16 -5.78 -0.29
CA PHE A 45 1.52 -5.99 0.22
C PHE A 45 2.51 -6.46 -0.85
N LEU A 46 2.08 -7.36 -1.74
CA LEU A 46 2.91 -7.82 -2.86
C LEU A 46 3.21 -6.67 -3.84
N CYS A 47 2.26 -5.77 -4.09
CA CYS A 47 2.53 -4.59 -4.89
C CYS A 47 3.53 -3.65 -4.24
N PHE A 48 3.66 -3.61 -2.91
CA PHE A 48 4.72 -2.84 -2.23
C PHE A 48 6.06 -3.58 -2.19
N GLU A 49 6.09 -4.87 -2.54
CA GLU A 49 7.30 -5.67 -2.69
C GLU A 49 8.01 -5.24 -4.00
N GLY A 50 9.20 -4.63 -3.88
CA GLY A 50 9.91 -4.02 -5.02
C GLY A 50 10.05 -2.51 -4.94
N ILE A 51 9.60 -1.88 -3.85
CA ILE A 51 10.05 -0.53 -3.49
C ILE A 51 11.43 -0.67 -2.82
N TYR A 52 12.45 -0.14 -3.46
CA TYR A 52 13.83 -0.16 -2.98
C TYR A 52 14.22 1.19 -2.44
N LEU A 53 14.84 1.20 -1.27
CA LEU A 53 15.49 2.39 -0.72
C LEU A 53 16.99 2.27 -1.01
N LEU A 54 17.49 3.05 -1.96
CA LEU A 54 18.92 3.18 -2.21
C LEU A 54 19.51 4.25 -1.30
N THR A 55 20.60 3.92 -0.62
CA THR A 55 21.40 4.87 0.15
C THR A 55 22.83 4.84 -0.35
N PRO A 56 23.15 5.53 -1.47
CA PRO A 56 24.49 5.52 -2.07
C PRO A 56 25.53 6.28 -1.21
N SER A 57 25.07 7.19 -0.34
CA SER A 57 25.88 7.83 0.70
C SER A 57 24.99 8.02 1.92
N SER A 58 25.57 8.00 3.12
CA SER A 58 24.85 8.02 4.41
C SER A 58 23.84 9.17 4.59
N THR A 59 23.83 10.13 3.66
CA THR A 59 23.02 11.36 3.68
C THR A 59 21.89 11.38 2.65
N GLU A 60 21.90 10.54 1.61
CA GLU A 60 20.94 10.60 0.51
C GLU A 60 20.15 9.29 0.41
N ARG A 61 18.82 9.40 0.46
CA ARG A 61 17.88 8.28 0.31
C ARG A 61 17.12 8.46 -1.00
N TYR A 62 17.19 7.47 -1.86
CA TYR A 62 16.41 7.43 -3.09
C TYR A 62 15.42 6.27 -3.00
N VAL A 63 14.13 6.57 -3.14
CA VAL A 63 13.09 5.54 -3.23
C VAL A 63 12.85 5.22 -4.71
N ILE A 64 13.12 3.98 -5.09
CA ILE A 64 13.02 3.48 -6.47
C ILE A 64 11.96 2.38 -6.54
N GLY A 65 11.26 2.32 -7.66
CA GLY A 65 10.22 1.31 -7.89
C GLY A 65 8.82 1.75 -7.49
N ILE A 66 8.62 3.05 -7.20
CA ILE A 66 7.28 3.59 -6.98
C ILE A 66 6.48 3.53 -8.28
N SER A 67 5.46 2.68 -8.31
CA SER A 67 4.50 2.60 -9.42
C SER A 67 3.27 3.46 -9.15
N GLU A 68 2.58 3.91 -10.19
CA GLU A 68 1.34 4.73 -10.11
C GLU A 68 0.27 4.11 -9.19
N SER A 69 0.22 2.77 -9.15
CA SER A 69 -0.69 2.03 -8.28
C SER A 69 -0.35 2.19 -6.80
N GLN A 70 0.95 2.17 -6.45
CA GLN A 70 1.41 2.35 -5.07
C GLN A 70 1.22 3.80 -4.63
N GLU A 71 1.47 4.76 -5.52
CA GLU A 71 1.21 6.18 -5.27
C GLU A 71 -0.28 6.46 -5.02
N THR A 72 -1.15 5.77 -5.77
CA THR A 72 -2.60 5.79 -5.53
C THR A 72 -2.94 5.31 -4.11
N ILE A 73 -2.33 4.21 -3.65
CA ILE A 73 -2.56 3.73 -2.27
C ILE A 73 -1.99 4.70 -1.23
N LEU A 74 -0.77 5.23 -1.44
CA LEU A 74 -0.12 6.15 -0.51
C LEU A 74 -0.92 7.45 -0.35
N SER A 75 -1.43 8.00 -1.45
CA SER A 75 -2.29 9.19 -1.42
C SER A 75 -3.63 8.94 -0.75
N ILE A 76 -4.20 7.75 -0.89
CA ILE A 76 -5.45 7.36 -0.21
C ILE A 76 -5.25 7.19 1.30
N LEU A 77 -4.14 6.59 1.71
CA LEU A 77 -3.78 6.38 3.12
C LEU A 77 -3.38 7.68 3.84
N GLY A 78 -2.88 8.65 3.08
CA GLY A 78 -2.60 10.01 3.55
C GLY A 78 -1.11 10.37 3.64
N PRO A 79 -0.81 11.63 4.01
CA PRO A 79 0.53 12.20 3.92
C PRO A 79 1.55 11.53 4.86
N THR A 80 1.08 10.97 5.98
CA THR A 80 1.95 10.24 6.93
C THR A 80 2.58 9.00 6.29
N TYR A 81 1.88 8.35 5.37
CA TYR A 81 2.43 7.20 4.65
C TYR A 81 3.37 7.66 3.54
N GLN A 82 3.04 8.76 2.86
CA GLN A 82 3.92 9.34 1.85
C GLN A 82 5.26 9.77 2.43
N SER A 83 5.30 10.37 3.64
CA SER A 83 6.54 10.79 4.29
C SER A 83 7.51 9.66 4.63
N ILE A 84 7.03 8.41 4.70
CA ILE A 84 7.89 7.23 4.93
C ILE A 84 8.66 6.87 3.65
N TYR A 85 8.08 7.19 2.49
CA TYR A 85 8.63 6.90 1.16
C TYR A 85 9.17 8.15 0.44
N SER A 86 9.32 9.28 1.15
CA SER A 86 9.89 10.54 0.64
C SER A 86 11.34 10.70 1.07
#